data_AF-A0A376KW41-F1
#
_entry.id   AF-A0A376KW41-F1
#
_cell.length_a   1.000
_cell.length_b   1.000
_cell.length_c   1.000
_cell.angle_alpha   90.00
_cell.angle_beta   90.00
_cell.angle_gamma   90.00
#
_symmetry.space_group_name_H-M   'P 1'
#
loop_
_entity.id
_entity.type
_entity.pdbx_description
1 polymer ?
#
loop_
_entity_poly.entity_id
_entity_poly.type
_entity_poly.pdbx_seq_one_letter_code
_entity_poly.pdbx_strand_id
1 'polypeptide(L)'
;MSIAVTTTDPTNTGVSTTSSSSLTGSNAADLQSSFLTLLVAQLKNQDPTNPMENNELTSQLAQISTVSGIEKLNTTLGSISGQIDNSQSLQASNLIGHGVMIPGTTVLAGTGSEEGAVTTTTPFGVELQQAADKVTATITDKMVRLCAPLILVN
;
A
#
# COMPACT_ATOMS: atom_id res chain seq x y z
N MET A 1 30.79 -14.72 -6.41
CA MET A 1 30.09 -16.02 -6.46
C MET A 1 28.76 -15.78 -7.13
N SER A 2 28.57 -16.35 -8.32
CA SER A 2 27.34 -16.29 -9.10
C SER A 2 26.76 -17.69 -9.14
N ILE A 3 25.44 -17.81 -8.97
CA ILE A 3 24.73 -19.06 -9.22
C ILE A 3 23.52 -18.70 -10.08
N ALA A 4 23.51 -19.27 -11.29
CA ALA A 4 22.52 -19.06 -12.31
C ALA A 4 21.28 -19.94 -12.07
N VAL A 5 20.16 -19.47 -12.63
CA VAL A 5 18.85 -20.11 -12.61
C VAL A 5 18.79 -21.27 -13.62
N THR A 6 18.28 -22.42 -13.20
CA THR A 6 17.84 -23.51 -14.09
C THR A 6 16.65 -24.23 -13.45
N THR A 7 15.48 -24.13 -14.06
CA THR A 7 14.33 -25.00 -13.78
C THR A 7 13.83 -25.57 -15.10
N THR A 8 14.38 -26.73 -15.48
CA THR A 8 13.72 -27.83 -16.22
C THR A 8 13.04 -28.70 -15.16
N ASP A 9 11.85 -29.29 -15.30
CA ASP A 9 11.26 -30.02 -16.44
C ASP A 9 9.75 -30.34 -16.12
N PRO A 10 9.03 -31.28 -16.79
CA PRO A 10 7.83 -31.00 -17.57
C PRO A 10 6.55 -31.69 -17.03
N THR A 11 5.35 -31.19 -17.35
CA THR A 11 4.18 -32.08 -17.57
C THR A 11 3.03 -31.34 -18.23
N ASN A 12 2.79 -31.73 -19.48
CA ASN A 12 1.59 -31.42 -20.23
C ASN A 12 0.47 -32.35 -19.75
N THR A 13 -0.51 -31.82 -19.02
CA THR A 13 -1.84 -32.44 -18.84
C THR A 13 -2.89 -31.37 -19.02
N GLY A 14 -3.59 -31.45 -20.15
CA GLY A 14 -4.73 -30.60 -20.45
C GLY A 14 -5.76 -30.69 -19.32
N VAL A 15 -6.03 -29.54 -18.71
CA VAL A 15 -7.19 -29.33 -17.87
C VAL A 15 -7.93 -28.17 -18.50
N SER A 16 -9.08 -28.51 -19.06
CA SER A 16 -10.08 -27.59 -19.57
C SER A 16 -10.22 -26.38 -18.64
N THR A 17 -10.14 -25.19 -19.23
CA THR A 17 -10.58 -23.94 -18.61
C THR A 17 -12.08 -24.05 -18.33
N THR A 18 -12.45 -24.76 -17.26
CA THR A 18 -13.75 -24.59 -16.64
C THR A 18 -13.73 -23.20 -16.08
N SER A 19 -14.40 -22.30 -16.79
CA SER A 19 -14.80 -20.99 -16.32
C SER A 19 -15.10 -21.10 -14.83
N SER A 20 -14.20 -20.57 -13.99
CA SER A 20 -14.54 -20.22 -12.64
C SER A 20 -15.58 -19.12 -12.78
N SER A 21 -16.84 -19.53 -12.93
CA SER A 21 -17.97 -18.71 -12.57
C SER A 21 -17.68 -18.25 -11.16
N SER A 22 -17.15 -17.04 -11.05
CA SER A 22 -17.18 -16.27 -9.83
C SER A 22 -18.61 -16.37 -9.35
N LEU A 23 -18.83 -17.15 -8.30
CA LEU A 23 -20.03 -17.07 -7.50
C LEU A 23 -19.93 -15.70 -6.81
N THR A 24 -20.16 -14.65 -7.59
CA THR A 24 -20.31 -13.29 -7.12
C THR A 24 -21.50 -13.32 -6.20
N GLY A 25 -21.21 -13.26 -4.90
CA GLY A 25 -22.15 -12.92 -3.85
C GLY A 25 -23.52 -13.53 -4.01
N SER A 26 -23.74 -14.71 -3.43
CA SER A 26 -25.00 -14.92 -2.73
C SER A 26 -25.01 -13.91 -1.58
N ASN A 27 -25.41 -12.67 -1.88
CA ASN A 27 -25.34 -11.56 -0.96
C ASN A 27 -26.06 -11.99 0.30
N ALA A 28 -25.48 -11.77 1.48
CA ALA A 28 -26.22 -11.95 2.73
C ALA A 28 -27.58 -11.21 2.70
N ALA A 29 -27.69 -10.14 1.89
CA ALA A 29 -28.93 -9.45 1.55
C ALA A 29 -29.95 -10.32 0.76
N ASP A 30 -29.52 -11.15 -0.20
CA ASP A 30 -30.40 -12.08 -0.94
C ASP A 30 -30.87 -13.23 -0.06
N LEU A 31 -30.02 -13.73 0.84
CA LEU A 31 -30.40 -14.72 1.85
C LEU A 31 -31.38 -14.12 2.88
N GLN A 32 -31.18 -12.86 3.29
CA GLN A 32 -32.08 -12.12 4.18
C GLN A 32 -33.43 -11.80 3.51
N SER A 33 -33.44 -11.49 2.22
CA SER A 33 -34.66 -11.23 1.43
C SER A 33 -35.46 -12.52 1.18
N SER A 34 -34.76 -13.61 0.86
CA SER A 34 -35.36 -14.95 0.75
C SER A 34 -35.91 -15.44 2.10
N PHE A 35 -35.25 -15.06 3.21
CA PHE A 35 -35.72 -15.35 4.57
C PHE A 35 -36.98 -14.55 4.93
N LEU A 36 -37.04 -13.25 4.66
CA LEU A 36 -38.27 -12.45 4.87
C LEU A 36 -39.45 -13.00 4.04
N THR A 37 -39.18 -13.48 2.84
CA THR A 37 -40.19 -14.11 1.98
C THR A 37 -40.68 -15.44 2.56
N LEU A 38 -39.79 -16.28 3.09
CA LEU A 38 -40.17 -17.52 3.77
C LEU A 38 -40.86 -17.27 5.12
N LEU A 39 -40.46 -16.23 5.87
CA LEU A 39 -41.09 -15.82 7.13
C LEU A 39 -42.53 -15.32 6.91
N VAL A 40 -42.76 -14.55 5.84
CA VAL A 40 -44.11 -14.12 5.44
C VAL A 40 -44.95 -15.28 4.90
N ALA A 41 -44.34 -16.22 4.18
CA ALA A 41 -45.01 -17.43 3.70
C ALA A 41 -45.40 -18.37 4.86
N GLN A 42 -44.55 -18.53 5.87
CA GLN A 42 -44.82 -19.31 7.08
C GLN A 42 -45.88 -18.63 7.95
N LEU A 43 -45.85 -17.31 8.16
CA LEU A 43 -46.92 -16.58 8.86
C LEU A 43 -48.31 -16.73 8.19
N LYS A 44 -48.36 -16.96 6.87
CA LYS A 44 -49.59 -17.25 6.14
C LYS A 44 -50.06 -18.71 6.23
N ASN A 45 -49.24 -19.65 6.72
CA ASN A 45 -49.50 -21.09 6.63
C ASN A 45 -49.13 -21.91 7.89
N GLN A 46 -48.85 -21.27 9.03
CA GLN A 46 -48.51 -21.98 10.27
C GLN A 46 -49.77 -22.33 11.07
N ASP A 47 -50.04 -23.63 11.20
CA ASP A 47 -50.88 -24.20 12.26
C ASP A 47 -50.19 -23.94 13.63
N PRO A 48 -50.90 -23.40 14.63
CA PRO A 48 -50.36 -22.83 15.88
C PRO A 48 -49.62 -23.78 16.84
N THR A 49 -49.28 -25.02 16.48
CA THR A 49 -48.89 -26.05 17.45
C THR A 49 -47.40 -26.35 17.61
N ASN A 50 -46.46 -25.70 16.90
CA ASN A 50 -45.02 -25.80 17.24
C ASN A 50 -44.16 -24.59 16.84
N PRO A 51 -43.95 -23.62 17.75
CA PRO A 51 -43.14 -22.43 17.51
C PRO A 51 -41.61 -22.61 17.66
N MET A 52 -41.08 -23.84 17.77
CA MET A 52 -39.71 -24.08 18.26
C MET A 52 -38.58 -23.90 17.22
N GLU A 53 -38.88 -23.94 15.91
CA GLU A 53 -37.88 -23.88 14.82
C GLU A 53 -37.42 -22.43 14.46
N ASN A 54 -38.07 -21.39 15.00
CA ASN A 54 -37.79 -20.01 14.60
C ASN A 54 -36.54 -19.41 15.31
N ASN A 55 -36.19 -19.93 16.49
CA ASN A 55 -35.10 -19.39 17.30
C ASN A 55 -33.71 -19.79 16.76
N GLU A 56 -33.57 -21.02 16.27
CA GLU A 56 -32.29 -21.57 15.79
C GLU A 56 -31.90 -20.98 14.43
N LEU A 57 -32.89 -20.78 13.54
CA LEU A 57 -32.72 -20.08 12.25
C LEU A 57 -32.43 -18.58 12.43
N THR A 58 -33.09 -17.91 13.38
CA THR A 58 -32.79 -16.50 13.69
C THR A 58 -31.37 -16.34 14.23
N SER A 59 -30.88 -17.30 15.00
CA SER A 59 -29.49 -17.34 15.49
C SER A 59 -28.48 -17.52 14.35
N GLN A 60 -28.74 -18.43 13.41
CA GLN A 60 -27.90 -18.63 12.23
C GLN A 60 -27.90 -17.41 11.29
N LEU A 61 -29.04 -16.72 11.16
CA LEU A 61 -29.14 -15.48 10.36
C LEU A 61 -28.42 -14.31 11.04
N ALA A 62 -28.48 -14.21 12.37
CA ALA A 62 -27.69 -13.24 13.12
C ALA A 62 -26.18 -13.48 12.95
N GLN A 63 -25.74 -14.75 12.95
CA GLN A 63 -24.34 -15.12 12.67
C GLN A 63 -23.93 -14.71 11.25
N ILE A 64 -24.73 -15.01 10.23
CA ILE A 64 -24.48 -14.59 8.84
C ILE A 64 -24.44 -13.06 8.69
N SER A 65 -25.36 -12.35 9.34
CA SER A 65 -25.41 -10.88 9.32
C SER A 65 -24.18 -10.25 9.97
N THR A 66 -23.69 -10.86 11.06
CA THR A 66 -22.47 -10.42 11.75
C THR A 66 -21.24 -10.61 10.87
N VAL A 67 -21.12 -11.78 10.21
CA VAL A 67 -20.01 -12.07 9.27
C VAL A 67 -20.03 -11.11 8.08
N SER A 68 -21.19 -10.88 7.46
CA SER A 68 -21.31 -9.92 6.35
C SER A 68 -21.03 -8.48 6.81
N GLY A 69 -21.39 -8.14 8.04
CA GLY A 69 -21.00 -6.87 8.67
C GLY A 69 -19.48 -6.73 8.78
N ILE A 70 -18.78 -7.77 9.21
CA ILE A 70 -17.31 -7.80 9.31
C ILE A 70 -16.66 -7.68 7.92
N GLU A 71 -17.19 -8.35 6.89
CA GLU A 71 -16.69 -8.21 5.52
C GLU A 71 -16.83 -6.77 4.98
N LYS A 72 -17.98 -6.13 5.25
CA LYS A 72 -18.18 -4.71 4.92
C LYS A 72 -17.21 -3.81 5.66
N LEU A 73 -16.98 -4.06 6.95
CA LEU A 73 -15.99 -3.32 7.73
C LEU A 73 -14.58 -3.46 7.16
N ASN A 74 -14.16 -4.68 6.79
CA ASN A 74 -12.87 -4.90 6.14
C ASN A 74 -12.77 -4.14 4.80
N THR A 75 -13.83 -4.12 4.00
CA THR A 75 -13.88 -3.36 2.74
C THR A 75 -13.79 -1.86 2.97
N THR A 76 -14.50 -1.33 3.97
CA THR A 76 -14.43 0.08 4.36
C THR A 76 -13.03 0.44 4.87
N LEU A 77 -12.41 -0.41 5.69
CA LEU A 77 -11.05 -0.20 6.17
C LEU A 77 -10.02 -0.20 5.02
N GLY A 78 -10.17 -1.11 4.05
CA GLY A 78 -9.35 -1.11 2.84
C GLY A 78 -9.52 0.18 2.02
N SER A 79 -10.76 0.67 1.90
CA SER A 79 -11.06 1.94 1.20
C SER A 79 -10.45 3.15 1.92
N ILE A 80 -10.52 3.18 3.26
CA ILE A 80 -9.91 4.23 4.08
C ILE A 80 -8.38 4.22 3.91
N SER A 81 -7.74 3.05 3.92
CA SER A 81 -6.30 2.94 3.66
C SER A 81 -5.94 3.56 2.31
N GLY A 82 -6.69 3.24 1.25
CA GLY A 82 -6.46 3.83 -0.07
C GLY A 82 -6.68 5.35 -0.11
N GLN A 83 -7.62 5.88 0.66
CA GLN A 83 -7.83 7.33 0.80
C GLN A 83 -6.67 8.03 1.53
N ILE A 84 -6.09 7.37 2.54
CA ILE A 84 -4.90 7.88 3.26
C ILE A 84 -3.71 7.95 2.31
N ASP A 85 -3.48 6.92 1.49
CA ASP A 85 -2.38 6.91 0.50
C ASP A 85 -2.51 8.04 -0.53
N ASN A 86 -3.73 8.27 -1.04
CA ASN A 86 -3.99 9.41 -1.93
C ASN A 86 -3.72 10.76 -1.24
N SER A 87 -4.06 10.88 0.04
CA SER A 87 -3.78 12.09 0.81
C SER A 87 -2.28 12.32 1.00
N GLN A 88 -1.50 11.26 1.24
CA GLN A 88 -0.03 11.32 1.29
C GLN A 88 0.56 11.74 -0.06
N SER A 89 0.02 11.25 -1.18
CA SER A 89 0.46 11.68 -2.51
C SER A 89 0.21 13.16 -2.75
N LEU A 90 -0.89 13.73 -2.27
CA LEU A 90 -1.16 15.17 -2.37
C LEU A 90 -0.17 15.99 -1.52
N GLN A 91 0.25 15.47 -0.36
CA GLN A 91 1.32 16.09 0.43
C GLN A 91 2.65 16.07 -0.31
N ALA A 92 2.98 14.97 -1.01
CA ALA A 92 4.17 14.88 -1.84
C ALA A 92 4.16 15.88 -3.01
N SER A 93 2.98 16.21 -3.57
CA SER A 93 2.85 17.26 -4.58
C SER A 93 3.30 18.63 -4.08
N ASN A 94 3.22 18.92 -2.77
CA ASN A 94 3.74 20.17 -2.22
C ASN A 94 5.28 20.23 -2.19
N LEU A 95 5.98 19.10 -2.34
CA LEU A 95 7.44 19.08 -2.43
C LEU A 95 7.94 19.37 -3.84
N ILE A 96 7.06 19.46 -4.86
CA ILE A 96 7.48 19.83 -6.21
C ILE A 96 8.04 21.26 -6.20
N GLY A 97 9.23 21.44 -6.77
CA GLY A 97 9.93 22.73 -6.76
C GLY A 97 10.70 23.04 -5.47
N HIS A 98 10.63 22.18 -4.44
CA HIS A 98 11.52 22.25 -3.28
C HIS A 98 12.71 21.31 -3.46
N GLY A 99 13.87 21.72 -2.94
CA GLY A 99 15.07 20.88 -2.88
C GLY A 99 15.03 19.96 -1.67
N VAL A 100 15.39 18.69 -1.86
CA VAL A 100 15.53 17.71 -0.79
C VAL A 100 16.92 17.09 -0.80
N MET A 101 17.42 16.72 0.39
CA MET A 101 18.65 15.96 0.53
C MET A 101 18.32 14.47 0.44
N ILE A 102 19.06 13.75 -0.40
CA ILE A 102 18.94 12.31 -0.57
C ILE A 102 20.32 11.67 -0.41
N PRO A 103 20.41 10.42 0.05
CA PRO A 103 21.67 9.70 0.15
C PRO A 103 22.38 9.67 -1.22
N GLY A 104 23.57 10.25 -1.27
CA GLY A 104 24.37 10.36 -2.48
C GLY A 104 25.61 11.22 -2.27
N THR A 105 26.54 11.17 -3.22
CA THR A 105 27.82 11.91 -3.17
C THR A 105 27.97 12.93 -4.30
N THR A 106 26.90 13.16 -5.05
CA THR A 106 26.93 14.03 -6.23
C THR A 106 26.66 15.48 -5.82
N VAL A 107 27.59 16.37 -6.13
CA VAL A 107 27.43 17.82 -5.96
C VAL A 107 27.57 18.46 -7.33
N LEU A 108 26.58 19.25 -7.74
CA LEU A 108 26.63 20.02 -8.97
C LEU A 108 27.08 21.44 -8.65
N ALA A 109 27.98 21.97 -9.48
CA ALA A 109 28.39 23.36 -9.47
C ALA A 109 28.02 23.98 -10.82
N GLY A 110 27.43 25.18 -10.81
CA GLY A 110 27.01 25.87 -12.02
C GLY A 110 27.07 27.38 -11.86
N THR A 111 27.34 28.07 -12.96
CA THR A 111 27.26 29.53 -13.08
C THR A 111 26.03 29.88 -13.92
N GLY A 112 25.28 30.91 -13.52
CA GLY A 112 24.23 31.47 -14.36
C GLY A 112 24.82 32.07 -15.65
N SER A 113 23.99 32.21 -16.68
CA SER A 113 24.38 32.82 -17.97
C SER A 113 24.40 34.36 -17.94
N GLU A 114 24.09 34.96 -16.79
CA GLU A 114 24.05 36.40 -16.57
C GLU A 114 25.47 36.96 -16.35
N GLU A 115 25.73 38.16 -16.85
CA GLU A 115 27.03 38.82 -16.66
C GLU A 115 27.20 39.22 -15.17
N GLY A 116 28.14 38.57 -14.48
CA GLY A 116 28.33 38.68 -13.02
C GLY A 116 27.74 37.52 -12.21
N ALA A 117 27.30 36.43 -12.85
CA ALA A 117 26.77 35.27 -12.15
C ALA A 117 27.82 34.59 -11.25
N VAL A 118 27.45 34.38 -10.00
CA VAL A 118 28.27 33.65 -9.01
C VAL A 118 28.10 32.15 -9.22
N THR A 119 29.20 31.39 -9.12
CA THR A 119 29.15 29.93 -9.09
C THR A 119 28.38 29.47 -7.86
N THR A 120 27.26 28.81 -8.09
CA THR A 120 26.46 28.20 -7.02
C THR A 120 26.67 26.69 -7.02
N THR A 121 26.58 26.08 -5.84
CA THR A 121 26.72 24.63 -5.66
C THR A 121 25.46 24.09 -5.00
N THR A 122 25.07 22.87 -5.38
CA THR A 122 24.01 22.17 -4.64
C THR A 122 24.51 21.89 -3.22
N PRO A 123 23.73 22.21 -2.18
CA PRO A 123 24.15 21.94 -0.81
C PRO A 123 24.33 20.43 -0.60
N PHE A 124 25.20 20.06 0.33
CA PHE A 124 25.41 18.67 0.76
C PHE A 124 25.33 18.57 2.28
N GLY A 125 25.03 17.37 2.77
CA GLY A 125 24.95 17.08 4.20
C GLY A 125 25.47 15.68 4.50
N VAL A 126 25.80 15.45 5.78
CA VAL A 126 26.17 14.14 6.29
C VAL A 126 25.33 13.85 7.53
N GLU A 127 24.80 12.62 7.61
CA GLU A 127 24.08 12.14 8.78
C GLU A 127 25.01 11.20 9.57
N LEU A 128 25.23 11.50 10.85
CA LEU A 128 26.07 10.72 11.75
C LEU A 128 25.19 10.14 12.85
N GLN A 129 25.29 8.83 13.07
CA GLN A 129 24.53 8.13 14.12
C GLN A 129 25.05 8.45 15.53
N GLN A 130 26.28 8.92 15.65
CA GLN A 130 26.95 9.25 16.91
C GLN A 130 27.79 10.51 16.72
N ALA A 131 28.16 11.16 17.83
CA ALA A 131 29.04 12.32 17.80
C ALA A 131 30.43 11.94 17.22
N ALA A 132 31.01 12.85 16.45
CA ALA A 132 32.34 12.69 15.88
C ALA A 132 33.23 13.87 16.29
N ASP A 133 34.45 13.58 16.77
CA ASP A 133 35.42 14.61 17.15
C ASP A 133 35.99 15.37 15.94
N LYS A 134 35.98 14.74 14.76
CA LYS A 134 36.48 15.33 13.51
C LYS A 134 35.74 14.77 12.29
N VAL A 135 35.26 15.65 11.41
CA VAL A 135 34.62 15.28 10.15
C VAL A 135 35.36 15.94 8.98
N THR A 136 35.84 15.13 8.04
CA THR A 136 36.52 15.62 6.82
C THR A 136 35.70 15.26 5.58
N ALA A 137 35.36 16.26 4.78
CA ALA A 137 34.70 16.08 3.49
C ALA A 137 35.69 16.36 2.35
N THR A 138 35.88 15.38 1.46
CA THR A 138 36.81 15.43 0.33
C THR A 138 36.00 15.60 -0.95
N ILE A 139 36.14 16.73 -1.64
CA ILE A 139 35.45 16.98 -2.91
C ILE A 139 36.38 16.60 -4.07
N THR A 140 35.96 15.63 -4.88
CA THR A 140 36.70 15.18 -6.07
C THR A 140 35.95 15.51 -7.36
N ASP A 141 36.69 15.89 -8.40
CA ASP A 141 36.18 16.03 -9.76
C ASP A 141 35.84 14.64 -10.37
N LYS A 142 35.11 14.61 -11.50
CA LYS A 142 34.90 13.42 -12.34
C LYS A 142 36.20 12.73 -12.75
N MET A 143 37.31 13.46 -12.80
CA MET A 143 38.65 12.91 -13.05
C MET A 143 39.38 12.39 -11.79
N VAL A 144 38.68 12.28 -10.65
CA VAL A 144 39.23 11.85 -9.35
C VAL A 144 40.41 12.73 -8.90
N ARG A 145 40.36 14.02 -9.28
CA ARG A 145 41.30 15.04 -8.81
C ARG A 145 40.70 15.74 -7.61
N LEU A 146 41.51 15.99 -6.60
CA LEU A 146 41.08 16.71 -5.40
C LEU A 146 40.82 18.18 -5.76
N CYS A 147 39.58 18.62 -5.58
CA CYS A 147 39.19 20.02 -5.83
C CYS A 147 39.32 20.86 -4.57
N ALA A 148 38.85 20.36 -3.42
CA ALA A 148 38.96 21.04 -2.14
C ALA A 148 38.78 20.06 -0.97
N PRO A 149 39.67 20.09 0.05
CA PRO A 149 39.40 19.48 1.34
C PRO A 149 38.59 20.44 2.23
N LEU A 150 37.48 19.97 2.79
CA LEU A 150 36.72 20.68 3.83
C LEU A 150 36.88 19.95 5.16
N ILE A 151 37.27 20.67 6.21
CA ILE A 151 37.35 20.14 7.57
C ILE A 151 36.26 20.81 8.38
N LEU A 152 35.26 20.04 8.82
CA LEU A 152 34.34 20.47 9.85
C LEU A 152 34.94 20.08 11.20
N VAL A 153 35.38 21.09 11.93
CA VAL A 153 35.71 20.99 13.36
C VAL A 153 34.50 21.55 14.12
N ASN A 154 34.12 20.87 15.19
CA ASN A 154 33.10 21.34 16.13
C ASN A 154 33.55 22.65 16.81
#